data_AF-W2BX17-F1
#
_entry.id   AF-W2BX17-F1
#
_cell.length_a   1.000
_cell.length_b   1.000
_cell.length_c   1.000
_cell.angle_alpha   90.00
_cell.angle_beta   90.00
_cell.angle_gamma   90.00
#
_symmetry.space_group_name_H-M   'P 1'
#
loop_
_entity.id
_entity.type
_entity.pdbx_description
1 polymer ?
#
loop_
_entity_poly.entity_id
_entity_poly.type
_entity_poly.pdbx_seq_one_letter_code
_entity_poly.pdbx_strand_id
1 'polypeptide(L)' 'MTKKFCNISSREYFRTKILNPLIEAKKIDLTIPDKPQSSKQKYVKHK' A
#
# COMPACT_ATOMS: atom_id res chain seq x y z
N MET A 1 11.74 -3.13 -13.94
CA MET A 1 12.41 -2.87 -12.64
C MET A 1 11.72 -3.69 -11.56
N THR A 2 12.14 -4.94 -11.42
CA THR A 2 11.52 -5.97 -10.56
C THR A 2 11.94 -5.78 -9.10
N LYS A 3 10.95 -5.71 -8.20
CA LYS A 3 11.15 -5.56 -6.75
C LYS A 3 11.76 -6.84 -6.17
N LYS A 4 13.06 -6.79 -5.89
CA LYS A 4 13.93 -7.91 -5.48
C LYS A 4 13.68 -8.47 -4.07
N PHE A 5 12.75 -7.89 -3.29
CA PHE A 5 12.66 -8.15 -1.84
C PHE A 5 11.58 -9.15 -1.41
N CYS A 6 10.56 -9.43 -2.24
CA CYS A 6 9.44 -10.29 -1.80
C CYS A 6 9.05 -11.42 -2.76
N ASN A 7 9.73 -11.62 -3.90
CA ASN A 7 9.29 -12.54 -4.95
C ASN A 7 7.83 -12.29 -5.43
N ILE A 8 7.26 -11.12 -5.11
CA ILE A 8 5.95 -10.67 -5.55
C ILE A 8 6.17 -9.85 -6.81
N SER A 9 5.91 -10.47 -7.96
CA SER A 9 6.16 -9.89 -9.28
C SER A 9 5.25 -8.71 -9.60
N SER A 10 4.08 -8.60 -8.94
CA SER A 10 3.08 -7.59 -9.26
C SER A 10 2.83 -6.59 -8.12
N ARG A 11 2.89 -5.30 -8.47
CA ARG A 11 2.42 -4.19 -7.63
C ARG A 11 0.95 -4.37 -7.23
N GLU A 12 0.17 -5.01 -8.09
CA GLU A 12 -1.23 -5.30 -7.86
C GLU A 12 -1.41 -6.28 -6.70
N TYR A 13 -0.67 -7.39 -6.68
CA TYR A 13 -0.74 -8.38 -5.60
C TYR A 13 -0.40 -7.75 -4.24
N PHE A 14 0.68 -6.97 -4.16
CA PHE A 14 1.02 -6.27 -2.93
C PHE A 14 -0.10 -5.32 -2.48
N ARG A 15 -0.72 -4.59 -3.41
CA ARG A 15 -1.84 -3.69 -3.09
C ARG A 15 -3.06 -4.46 -2.60
N THR A 16 -3.49 -5.49 -3.31
CA THR A 16 -4.75 -6.19 -3.00
C THR A 16 -4.63 -7.15 -1.84
N LYS A 17 -3.48 -7.81 -1.65
CA LYS A 17 -3.30 -8.85 -0.62
C LYS A 17 -2.67 -8.35 0.67
N ILE A 18 -1.98 -7.21 0.65
CA ILE A 18 -1.27 -6.69 1.82
C ILE A 18 -1.75 -5.28 2.16
N LEU A 19 -1.65 -4.34 1.22
CA LEU A 19 -1.89 -2.93 1.52
C LEU A 19 -3.36 -2.59 1.80
N ASN A 20 -4.29 -3.03 0.94
CA ASN A 20 -5.71 -2.77 1.10
C ASN A 20 -6.25 -3.37 2.41
N PRO A 21 -5.96 -4.64 2.77
CA PRO A 21 -6.38 -5.19 4.06
C PRO A 21 -5.91 -4.37 5.27
N LEU A 22 -4.70 -3.79 5.23
CA LEU A 22 -4.20 -2.95 6.34
C LEU A 22 -4.95 -1.62 6.45
N ILE A 23 -5.38 -1.04 5.33
CA ILE A 23 -6.18 0.19 5.30
C ILE A 23 -7.61 -0.12 5.79
N GLU A 24 -8.22 -1.19 5.27
CA GLU A 24 -9.57 -1.64 5.63
C GLU A 24 -9.66 -2.03 7.11
N ALA A 25 -8.64 -2.70 7.64
CA ALA A 25 -8.54 -3.04 9.06
C ALA A 25 -8.15 -1.86 9.96
N LYS A 26 -8.07 -0.64 9.40
CA LYS A 26 -7.67 0.59 10.11
C LYS A 26 -6.38 0.39 10.91
N LYS A 27 -5.37 -0.23 10.30
CA LYS A 27 -4.02 -0.36 10.87
C LYS A 27 -3.10 0.73 10.36
N ILE A 28 -3.35 1.22 9.16
CA ILE A 28 -2.63 2.33 8.53
C ILE A 28 -3.59 3.27 7.80
N ASP A 29 -3.21 4.54 7.66
CA ASP A 29 -3.93 5.55 6.91
C ASP A 29 -3.12 6.07 5.71
N LEU A 30 -3.84 6.51 4.68
CA LEU A 30 -3.28 7.20 3.50
C LEU A 30 -2.98 8.66 3.87
N THR A 31 -1.78 9.15 3.53
CA THR A 31 -1.46 10.59 3.71
C THR A 31 -2.04 11.47 2.61
N ILE A 32 -2.35 10.89 1.44
CA ILE A 32 -2.94 11.58 0.29
C ILE A 32 -4.19 10.79 -0.14
N PRO A 33 -5.32 10.91 0.57
CA PRO A 33 -6.51 10.10 0.31
C PRO A 33 -7.12 10.37 -1.08
N ASP A 34 -7.02 11.59 -1.60
CA ASP A 34 -7.56 11.95 -2.92
C ASP A 34 -6.79 11.31 -4.09
N LYS A 35 -5.55 10.86 -3.85
CA LYS A 35 -4.68 10.25 -4.87
C LYS A 35 -4.05 8.94 -4.34
N PRO A 36 -4.85 7.88 -4.14
CA PRO A 36 -4.42 6.64 -3.50
C PRO A 36 -3.41 5.82 -4.34
N GLN A 37 -3.24 6.17 -5.62
CA GLN A 37 -2.26 5.54 -6.52
C GLN A 37 -1.04 6.42 -6.78
N SER A 38 -0.92 7.59 -6.13
CA SER A 38 0.23 8.48 -6.28
C SER A 38 1.54 7.76 -6.00
N SER A 39 2.56 8.01 -6.83
CA SER A 39 3.93 7.53 -6.59
C SER A 39 4.56 8.13 -5.33
N LYS A 40 4.04 9.28 -4.87
CA LYS A 40 4.44 9.96 -3.63
C LYS A 40 3.61 9.52 -2.42
N GLN A 41 2.72 8.54 -2.59
CA GLN A 41 1.87 8.08 -1.49
C GLN A 41 2.70 7.51 -0.34
N LYS A 42 2.42 7.98 0.87
CA LYS A 42 2.97 7.45 2.12
C LYS A 42 1.83 6.93 3.01
N TYR A 43 2.19 6.12 3.98
CA TYR A 43 1.27 5.50 4.91
C TYR A 43 1.75 5.75 6.34
N VAL A 44 0.82 6.01 7.25
CA VAL A 44 1.09 6.21 8.68
C VAL A 44 0.30 5.19 9.48
N LYS A 45 0.76 4.82 10.68
CA LYS A 45 0.02 3.93 11.58
C LYS A 45 -1.29 4.62 12.00
N HIS A 46 -2.40 3.91 11.88
CA HIS A 46 -3.70 4.37 12.38
C HIS A 46 -3.64 4.49 13.90
N LYS A 47 -4.24 5.55 14.46
CA LYS A 47 -4.19 5.85 15.90
C LYS A 47 -4.98 4.85 16.74
#